data_AF-A0A4V2B0A5-F1
#
_entry.id   AF-A0A4V2B0A5-F1
#
_cell.length_a   1.000
_cell.length_b   1.000
_cell.length_c   1.000
_cell.angle_alpha   90.00
_cell.angle_beta   90.00
_cell.angle_gamma   90.00
#
_symmetry.space_group_name_H-M   'P 1'
#
loop_
_entity.id
_entity.type
_entity.pdbx_description
1 polymer ?
#
loop_
_entity_poly.entity_id
_entity_poly.type
_entity_poly.pdbx_seq_one_letter_code
_entity_poly.pdbx_strand_id
1 'polypeptide(L)' 'MAKTPAALARERIGLSIEAAAKKNHLSVRTLRDYEAGRGKNLYRARKIARSYGCSVFACFTEQGIANQIAVK' A
#
# COMPACT_ATOMS: atom_id res chain seq x y z
N MET A 1 -2.32 1.12 -16.37
CA MET A 1 -1.96 0.37 -15.14
C MET A 1 -3.13 0.50 -14.17
N ALA A 2 -3.73 -0.61 -13.72
CA ALA A 2 -4.80 -0.56 -12.73
C ALA A 2 -4.24 -0.05 -11.39
N LYS A 3 -4.90 0.95 -10.79
CA LYS A 3 -4.55 1.46 -9.45
C LYS A 3 -5.02 0.43 -8.41
N THR A 4 -4.19 0.13 -7.41
CA THR A 4 -4.64 -0.75 -6.30
C THR A 4 -5.67 -0.06 -5.41
N PRO A 5 -6.44 -0.82 -4.61
CA PRO A 5 -7.36 -0.26 -3.63
C PRO A 5 -6.68 0.67 -2.62
N ALA A 6 -5.38 0.46 -2.32
CA ALA A 6 -4.62 1.37 -1.45
C ALA A 6 -4.42 2.77 -2.08
N ALA A 7 -4.15 2.84 -3.39
CA ALA A 7 -4.02 4.12 -4.09
C ALA A 7 -5.35 4.90 -4.09
N LEU A 8 -6.46 4.19 -4.30
CA LEU A 8 -7.80 4.77 -4.23
C LEU A 8 -8.15 5.24 -2.79
N ALA A 9 -7.75 4.49 -1.77
CA ALA A 9 -7.93 4.89 -0.38
C ALA A 9 -7.18 6.20 -0.04
N ARG A 10 -5.94 6.35 -0.51
CA ARG A 10 -5.18 7.60 -0.37
C ARG A 10 -5.90 8.78 -1.04
N GLU A 11 -6.41 8.59 -2.25
CA GLU A 11 -7.13 9.64 -2.98
C GLU A 11 -8.43 10.05 -2.25
N ARG A 12 -9.17 9.08 -1.68
CA ARG A 12 -10.40 9.34 -0.90
C ARG A 12 -10.17 10.18 0.35
N ILE A 13 -9.02 10.01 1.02
CA ILE A 13 -8.65 10.81 2.20
C ILE A 13 -7.97 12.14 1.84
N GLY A 14 -7.86 12.47 0.55
CA GLY A 14 -7.25 13.71 0.08
C GLY A 14 -5.75 13.83 0.32
N LEU A 15 -5.03 12.72 0.56
CA LEU A 15 -3.57 12.78 0.76
C LEU A 15 -2.83 12.78 -0.58
N SER A 16 -1.89 13.72 -0.77
CA SER A 16 -0.93 13.61 -1.87
C SER A 16 0.05 12.45 -1.61
N ILE A 17 0.63 11.92 -2.68
CA ILE A 17 1.59 10.81 -2.56
C ILE A 17 2.85 11.23 -1.78
N GLU A 18 3.26 12.48 -1.91
CA GLU A 18 4.41 13.04 -1.19
C GLU A 18 4.11 13.19 0.30
N ALA A 19 2.94 13.71 0.65
CA ALA A 19 2.49 13.80 2.03
C ALA A 19 2.37 12.42 2.67
N ALA A 20 1.88 11.43 1.91
CA ALA A 20 1.73 10.06 2.37
C ALA A 20 3.10 9.39 2.57
N ALA A 21 4.06 9.65 1.70
CA ALA A 21 5.43 9.19 1.81
C ALA A 21 6.11 9.78 3.06
N LYS A 22 5.98 11.09 3.27
CA LYS A 22 6.47 11.80 4.46
C LYS A 22 5.85 11.25 5.75
N LYS A 23 4.52 11.11 5.81
CA LYS A 23 3.79 10.58 6.97
C LYS A 23 4.22 9.15 7.34
N ASN A 24 4.55 8.33 6.35
CA ASN A 24 4.97 6.94 6.58
C ASN A 24 6.49 6.79 6.78
N HIS A 25 7.27 7.85 6.60
CA HIS A 25 8.74 7.85 6.55
C HIS A 25 9.28 6.90 5.46
N LEU A 26 8.70 6.99 4.26
CA LEU A 26 9.07 6.19 3.10
C LEU A 26 9.41 7.12 1.92
N SER A 27 10.18 6.60 0.96
CA SER A 27 10.36 7.30 -0.32
C SER A 27 9.07 7.26 -1.15
N VAL A 28 8.85 8.28 -1.99
CA VAL A 28 7.70 8.31 -2.93
C VAL A 28 7.72 7.08 -3.84
N ARG A 29 8.91 6.65 -4.29
CA ARG A 29 9.08 5.43 -5.10
C ARG A 29 8.58 4.20 -4.37
N THR A 30 9.00 4.02 -3.11
CA THR A 30 8.54 2.90 -2.29
C THR A 30 7.02 2.93 -2.13
N LEU A 31 6.43 4.10 -1.88
CA LEU A 31 4.98 4.24 -1.74
C LEU A 31 4.25 3.86 -3.03
N ARG A 32 4.76 4.30 -4.19
CA ARG A 32 4.25 3.91 -5.52
C ARG A 32 4.32 2.40 -5.74
N ASP A 33 5.38 1.75 -5.26
CA ASP A 33 5.49 0.30 -5.37
C ASP A 33 4.41 -0.42 -4.54
N TYR A 34 4.07 0.07 -3.34
CA TYR A 34 2.93 -0.45 -2.58
C TYR A 34 1.58 -0.11 -3.24
N GLU A 35 1.41 1.10 -3.77
CA GLU A 35 0.21 1.51 -4.52
C GLU A 35 0.06 0.78 -5.87
N ALA A 36 1.12 0.15 -6.36
CA ALA A 36 1.11 -0.74 -7.52
C ALA A 36 1.04 -2.23 -7.13
N GLY A 37 0.95 -2.55 -5.83
CA GLY A 37 0.88 -3.94 -5.34
C GLY A 37 2.20 -4.71 -5.43
N ARG A 38 3.32 -4.03 -5.68
CA ARG A 38 4.68 -4.59 -5.74
C ARG A 38 5.41 -4.56 -4.39
N GLY A 39 4.74 -4.11 -3.33
CA GLY A 39 5.29 -4.09 -1.99
C GLY A 39 5.56 -5.50 -1.46
N LYS A 40 6.75 -5.73 -0.90
CA LYS A 40 7.16 -7.06 -0.38
C LYS A 40 7.14 -7.17 1.15
N ASN A 41 7.18 -6.05 1.86
CA ASN A 41 7.31 -6.05 3.32
C ASN A 41 5.95 -5.84 3.99
N LEU A 42 5.44 -6.89 4.63
CA LEU A 42 4.14 -6.89 5.29
C LEU A 42 4.03 -5.86 6.42
N TYR A 43 5.10 -5.63 7.18
CA TYR A 43 5.11 -4.61 8.24
C TYR A 43 4.91 -3.20 7.68
N ARG A 44 5.59 -2.87 6.58
CA ARG A 44 5.42 -1.58 5.89
C ARG A 44 4.02 -1.46 5.28
N ALA A 45 3.51 -2.54 4.67
CA ALA A 45 2.14 -2.56 4.16
C ALA A 45 1.11 -2.27 5.28
N ARG A 46 1.27 -2.87 6.47
CA ARG A 46 0.37 -2.61 7.62
C ARG A 46 0.40 -1.14 8.04
N LYS A 47 1.59 -0.53 8.09
CA LYS A 47 1.74 0.88 8.46
C LYS A 47 1.04 1.79 7.44
N ILE A 48 1.24 1.54 6.15
CA ILE A 48 0.59 2.30 5.06
C ILE A 48 -0.92 2.14 5.12
N ALA A 49 -1.41 0.90 5.20
CA ALA A 49 -2.84 0.60 5.26
C ALA A 49 -3.53 1.24 6.47
N ARG A 50 -2.88 1.23 7.64
CA ARG A 50 -3.36 1.94 8.84
C ARG A 50 -3.43 3.45 8.62
N SER A 51 -2.43 4.03 7.96
CA SER A 51 -2.40 5.47 7.63
C SER A 51 -3.52 5.86 6.65
N TYR A 52 -3.92 4.92 5.77
CA TYR A 52 -4.97 5.12 4.77
C TYR A 52 -6.36 4.71 5.27
N GLY A 53 -6.47 4.09 6.45
CA GLY A 53 -7.73 3.57 6.98
C GLY A 53 -8.28 2.39 6.17
N CYS A 54 -7.41 1.56 5.57
CA CYS A 54 -7.82 0.42 4.76
C CYS A 54 -7.18 -0.90 5.22
N SER A 55 -7.63 -2.00 4.62
CA SER A 55 -7.08 -3.33 4.90
C SER A 55 -5.66 -3.48 4.35
N VAL A 56 -4.79 -4.24 5.04
CA VAL A 56 -3.42 -4.48 4.58
C VAL A 56 -3.36 -5.13 3.20
N PHE A 57 -4.37 -5.95 2.87
CA PHE A 57 -4.49 -6.61 1.58
C PHE A 57 -4.67 -5.62 0.41
N ALA A 58 -5.16 -4.40 0.68
CA ALA A 58 -5.28 -3.34 -0.31
C ALA A 58 -3.92 -2.91 -0.90
N CYS A 59 -2.82 -3.19 -0.19
CA CYS A 59 -1.45 -2.88 -0.62
C CYS A 59 -0.80 -3.98 -1.49
N PHE A 60 -1.51 -5.07 -1.77
CA PHE A 60 -1.01 -6.21 -2.53
C PHE A 60 -1.91 -6.50 -3.73
N THR A 61 -1.35 -7.12 -4.77
CA THR A 61 -2.15 -7.72 -5.84
C THR A 61 -2.81 -9.03 -5.37
N GLU A 62 -3.80 -9.55 -6.10
CA GLU A 62 -4.43 -10.84 -5.79
C GLU A 62 -3.41 -11.98 -5.67
N GLN A 63 -2.43 -12.04 -6.59
CA GLN A 63 -1.31 -12.98 -6.52
C GLN A 63 -0.43 -12.73 -5.28
N GLY A 64 -0.19 -11.46 -4.92
CA GLY A 64 0.55 -11.11 -3.72
C GLY A 64 -0.16 -11.58 -2.44
N ILE A 65 -1.49 -11.44 -2.38
CA ILE A 65 -2.31 -11.93 -1.27
C ILE A 65 -2.24 -13.45 -1.20
N ALA A 66 -2.40 -14.16 -2.33
CA ALA A 66 -2.28 -15.62 -2.40
C ALA A 66 -0.91 -16.10 -1.90
N ASN A 67 0.18 -15.44 -2.30
CA ASN A 67 1.53 -15.74 -1.79
C ASN A 67 1.68 -15.47 -0.29
N GLN A 68 1.05 -14.42 0.26
CA GLN A 68 1.09 -14.18 1.71
C GLN A 68 0.28 -15.20 2.52
N ILE A 69 -0.79 -15.75 1.94
CA ILE A 69 -1.60 -16.81 2.56
C ILE A 69 -0.89 -18.17 2.46
N ALA A 70 -0.26 -18.46 1.33
CA ALA A 70 0.45 -19.71 1.08
C ALA A 70 1.75 -19.88 1.90
N VAL A 71 2.29 -18.80 2.45
CA VAL A 71 3.48 -18.81 3.33
C VAL A 71 3.11 -19.07 4.80
N LYS A 72 1.86 -19.43 5.12
CA LYS A 72 1.45 -19.90 6.45
C LYS A 72 1.59 -21.40 6.62
#